data_AF-A0A969N0B7-F1
#
_entry.id   AF-A0A969N0B7-F1
#
_cell.length_a   1.000
_cell.length_b   1.000
_cell.length_c   1.000
_cell.angle_alpha   90.00
_cell.angle_beta   90.00
_cell.angle_gamma   90.00
#
_symmetry.space_group_name_H-M   'P 1'
#
loop_
_entity.id
_entity.type
_entity.pdbx_description
1 polymer ?
#
loop_
_entity_poly.entity_id
_entity_poly.type
_entity_poly.pdbx_seq_one_letter_code
_entity_poly.pdbx_strand_id
1 'polypeptide(L)'
;MTTQPLFGKARQPNPWLIGLVAAGLIGTGSLTYGLLQRRSAGPDLSTMTVPVELQSLQVQITASGTVQPIQTVNLSPKNPGILEELFVQQGDRVTRGQLIARMANDDVEAQMLQAQARVARAEARLAEVRAGNRPEDIAQAEAGFDKLRHGLLKPKPALTWQRSASAVT
;
A
#
# COMPACT_ATOMS: atom_id res chain seq x y z
N MET A 1 105.02 78.48 -11.32
CA MET A 1 106.31 77.84 -11.00
C MET A 1 106.36 77.79 -9.48
N THR A 2 106.48 76.65 -8.78
CA THR A 2 107.35 75.51 -9.03
C THR A 2 106.85 74.27 -8.26
N THR A 3 106.97 73.12 -8.92
CA THR A 3 106.72 71.71 -8.57
C THR A 3 107.60 71.12 -7.47
N GLN A 4 107.13 70.08 -6.76
CA GLN A 4 107.80 68.76 -6.69
C GLN A 4 106.93 67.66 -5.98
N PRO A 5 107.19 66.36 -6.27
CA PRO A 5 106.26 65.23 -6.19
C PRO A 5 106.57 64.29 -5.00
N LEU A 6 105.79 63.21 -4.79
CA LEU A 6 106.30 61.94 -4.24
C LEU A 6 105.30 60.78 -4.50
N PHE A 7 105.70 59.87 -5.41
CA PHE A 7 105.06 58.56 -5.65
C PHE A 7 105.38 57.59 -4.51
N GLY A 8 104.36 56.92 -3.95
CA GLY A 8 104.48 55.95 -2.86
C GLY A 8 103.81 54.61 -3.16
N LYS A 9 104.53 53.74 -3.88
CA LYS A 9 104.49 52.25 -3.94
C LYS A 9 103.26 51.53 -3.34
N ALA A 10 102.34 51.09 -4.19
CA ALA A 10 101.33 50.09 -3.85
C ALA A 10 102.02 48.73 -3.60
N ARG A 11 102.08 48.31 -2.33
CA ARG A 11 102.50 46.97 -1.90
C ARG A 11 101.48 45.95 -2.41
N GLN A 12 102.00 44.86 -2.97
CA GLN A 12 101.20 43.74 -3.49
C GLN A 12 100.30 43.18 -2.37
N PRO A 13 99.00 42.94 -2.62
CA PRO A 13 98.09 42.44 -1.60
C PRO A 13 98.44 40.98 -1.27
N ASN A 14 98.51 40.65 0.02
CA ASN A 14 98.83 39.29 0.47
C ASN A 14 97.82 38.30 -0.13
N PRO A 15 98.25 37.25 -0.85
CA PRO A 15 97.36 36.32 -1.56
C PRO A 15 96.38 35.59 -0.62
N TRP A 16 96.70 35.51 0.68
CA TRP A 16 95.83 34.96 1.71
C TRP A 16 94.55 35.79 1.94
N LEU A 17 94.60 37.12 1.77
CA LEU A 17 93.41 37.98 1.87
C LEU A 17 92.43 37.74 0.71
N ILE A 18 92.93 37.43 -0.50
CA ILE A 18 92.09 37.11 -1.66
C ILE A 18 91.39 35.77 -1.46
N GLY A 19 92.08 34.79 -0.85
CA GLY A 19 91.50 33.50 -0.49
C GLY A 19 90.34 33.60 0.51
N LEU A 20 90.45 34.48 1.52
CA LEU A 20 89.38 34.70 2.49
C LEU A 20 88.13 35.34 1.89
N VAL A 21 88.29 36.31 0.99
CA VAL A 21 87.15 36.97 0.32
C VAL A 21 86.44 35.99 -0.63
N ALA A 22 87.19 35.17 -1.36
CA ALA A 22 86.62 34.15 -2.24
C ALA A 22 85.84 33.08 -1.45
N ALA A 23 86.38 32.62 -0.31
CA ALA A 23 85.70 31.68 0.57
C ALA A 23 84.40 32.26 1.17
N GLY A 24 84.40 33.54 1.53
CA GLY A 24 83.20 34.24 2.02
C GLY A 24 82.08 34.32 0.98
N LEU A 25 82.42 34.58 -0.29
CA LEU A 25 81.45 34.64 -1.39
C LEU A 25 80.87 33.26 -1.74
N ILE A 26 81.70 32.22 -1.72
CA ILE A 26 81.24 30.85 -1.98
C ILE A 26 80.36 30.36 -0.81
N GLY A 27 80.76 30.63 0.43
CA GLY A 27 79.99 30.26 1.62
C GLY A 27 78.63 30.95 1.67
N THR A 28 78.58 32.25 1.41
CA THR A 28 77.31 33.00 1.36
C THR A 28 76.44 32.59 0.16
N GLY A 29 77.03 32.32 -1.01
CA GLY A 29 76.32 31.79 -2.17
C GLY A 29 75.70 30.42 -1.92
N SER A 30 76.45 29.50 -1.30
CA SER A 30 75.96 28.16 -0.97
C SER A 30 74.89 28.20 0.12
N LEU A 31 75.08 29.05 1.14
CA LEU A 31 74.10 29.22 2.22
C LEU A 31 72.79 29.85 1.72
N THR A 32 72.87 30.87 0.86
CA THR A 32 71.70 31.50 0.25
C THR A 32 70.99 30.54 -0.71
N TYR A 33 71.73 29.81 -1.54
CA TYR A 33 71.16 28.79 -2.43
C TYR A 33 70.43 27.69 -1.66
N GLY A 34 71.01 27.17 -0.58
CA GLY A 34 70.36 26.21 0.31
C GLY A 34 69.12 26.76 1.02
N LEU A 35 69.10 28.06 1.35
CA LEU A 35 67.93 28.72 1.93
C LEU A 35 66.80 28.93 0.91
N LEU A 36 67.14 29.25 -0.35
CA LEU A 36 66.15 29.41 -1.42
C LEU A 36 65.56 28.05 -1.83
N GLN A 37 66.35 26.99 -1.85
CA GLN A 37 65.90 25.66 -2.28
C GLN A 37 65.03 24.95 -1.23
N ARG A 38 65.12 25.36 0.05
CA ARG A 38 64.23 24.89 1.12
C ARG A 38 62.80 25.46 1.06
N ARG A 39 62.51 26.43 0.18
CA ARG A 39 61.16 26.99 -0.01
C ARG A 39 60.25 26.19 -0.95
N SER A 40 60.69 25.05 -1.48
CA SER A 40 59.93 24.29 -2.49
C SER A 40 58.91 23.29 -1.94
N ALA A 41 58.60 23.29 -0.64
CA ALA A 41 57.49 22.51 -0.11
C ALA A 41 56.18 23.30 -0.31
N GLY A 42 55.55 23.14 -1.48
CA GLY A 42 54.18 23.61 -1.71
C GLY A 42 53.21 22.96 -0.72
N PRO A 43 52.03 23.57 -0.45
CA PRO A 43 51.06 23.02 0.50
C PRO A 43 50.64 21.60 0.10
N ASP A 44 50.67 20.67 1.04
CA ASP A 44 50.29 19.27 0.82
C ASP A 44 48.75 19.14 0.70
N LEU A 45 48.26 19.17 -0.55
CA LEU A 45 46.83 19.09 -0.86
C LEU A 45 46.23 17.70 -0.61
N SER A 46 47.06 16.69 -0.29
CA SER A 46 46.58 15.34 0.06
C SER A 46 45.86 15.33 1.41
N THR A 47 46.25 16.22 2.33
CA THR A 47 45.54 16.41 3.61
C THR A 47 44.16 17.06 3.49
N MET A 48 43.81 17.61 2.33
CA MET A 48 42.53 18.28 2.09
C MET A 48 41.61 17.51 1.13
N THR A 49 41.97 16.28 0.73
CA THR A 49 41.17 15.47 -0.19
C THR A 49 40.76 14.14 0.44
N VAL A 50 39.49 13.77 0.25
CA VAL A 50 38.94 12.46 0.61
C VAL A 50 38.64 11.71 -0.68
N PRO A 51 39.10 10.45 -0.83
CA PRO A 51 38.80 9.65 -2.02
C PRO A 51 37.29 9.38 -2.11
N VAL A 52 36.71 9.64 -3.29
CA VAL A 52 35.32 9.28 -3.58
C VAL A 52 35.26 7.77 -3.86
N GLU A 53 34.49 7.04 -3.06
CA GLU A 53 34.15 5.65 -3.33
C GLU A 53 32.73 5.55 -3.89
N LEU A 54 32.56 4.73 -4.94
CA LEU A 54 31.25 4.43 -5.51
C LEU A 54 30.53 3.43 -4.61
N GLN A 55 29.67 3.94 -3.74
CA GLN A 55 28.80 3.12 -2.89
C GLN A 55 27.35 3.15 -3.40
N SER A 56 26.69 2.00 -3.46
CA SER A 56 25.30 1.90 -3.89
C SER A 56 24.36 2.44 -2.80
N LEU A 57 23.87 3.66 -2.96
CA LEU A 57 22.88 4.23 -2.05
C LEU A 57 21.50 3.67 -2.38
N GLN A 58 20.98 2.79 -1.53
CA GLN A 58 19.60 2.31 -1.67
C GLN A 58 18.64 3.41 -1.23
N VAL A 59 18.09 4.14 -2.20
CA VAL A 59 17.06 5.13 -1.96
C VAL A 59 15.75 4.40 -1.67
N GLN A 60 15.39 4.26 -0.39
CA GLN A 60 14.09 3.78 0.02
C GLN A 60 13.06 4.90 -0.08
N ILE A 61 12.05 4.71 -0.93
CA ILE A 61 10.90 5.60 -1.02
C ILE A 61 9.81 5.02 -0.13
N THR A 62 9.60 5.60 1.03
CA THR A 62 8.53 5.20 1.94
C THR A 62 7.24 5.89 1.52
N ALA A 63 6.26 5.12 1.05
CA ALA A 63 4.94 5.61 0.71
C ALA A 63 3.94 5.21 1.81
N SER A 64 3.24 6.20 2.36
CA SER A 64 2.13 5.97 3.28
C SER A 64 0.83 5.85 2.48
N GLY A 65 0.07 4.78 2.71
CA GLY A 65 -1.23 4.57 2.12
C GLY A 65 -2.25 4.15 3.17
N THR A 66 -3.51 4.46 2.94
CA THR A 66 -4.60 4.04 3.84
C THR A 66 -5.18 2.72 3.36
N VAL A 67 -5.33 1.77 4.26
CA VAL A 67 -6.00 0.51 3.97
C VAL A 67 -7.51 0.76 3.89
N GLN A 68 -8.11 0.41 2.75
CA GLN A 68 -9.55 0.46 2.56
C GLN A 68 -10.12 -0.95 2.44
N PRO A 69 -11.34 -1.19 2.97
CA PRO A 69 -12.02 -2.46 2.78
C PRO A 69 -12.31 -2.68 1.30
N ILE A 70 -12.03 -3.90 0.81
CA ILE A 70 -12.33 -4.30 -0.58
C ILE A 70 -13.83 -4.14 -0.87
N GLN A 71 -14.66 -4.32 0.15
CA GLN A 71 -16.10 -4.19 0.04
C GLN A 71 -16.77 -3.95 1.38
N THR A 72 -17.70 -3.01 1.39
CA THR A 72 -18.64 -2.78 2.49
C THR A 72 -20.05 -3.06 1.98
N VAL A 73 -20.83 -3.84 2.72
CA VAL A 73 -22.24 -4.11 2.40
C VAL A 73 -23.12 -3.79 3.59
N ASN A 74 -24.21 -3.06 3.35
CA ASN A 74 -25.26 -2.87 4.33
C ASN A 74 -26.29 -4.00 4.16
N LEU A 75 -26.59 -4.70 5.25
CA LEU A 75 -27.55 -5.80 5.26
C LEU A 75 -28.91 -5.28 5.74
N SER A 76 -29.92 -5.44 4.89
CA SER A 76 -31.29 -5.06 5.20
C SER A 76 -32.24 -6.23 4.94
N PRO A 77 -33.20 -6.51 5.84
CA PRO A 77 -34.24 -7.51 5.61
C PRO A 77 -34.99 -7.30 4.30
N LYS A 78 -35.32 -8.40 3.60
CA LYS A 78 -36.07 -8.33 2.34
C LYS A 78 -37.51 -7.86 2.54
N ASN A 79 -38.13 -8.27 3.64
CA ASN A 79 -39.46 -7.86 4.05
C ASN A 79 -39.35 -7.16 5.41
N PRO A 80 -40.10 -6.06 5.63
CA PRO A 80 -40.18 -5.43 6.94
C PRO A 80 -40.87 -6.38 7.93
N GLY A 81 -40.40 -6.40 9.18
CA GLY A 81 -40.93 -7.28 10.22
C GLY A 81 -40.17 -7.13 11.53
N ILE A 82 -40.55 -7.92 12.53
CA ILE A 82 -39.94 -7.92 13.85
C ILE A 82 -38.76 -8.88 13.87
N LEU A 83 -37.64 -8.46 14.48
CA LEU A 83 -36.49 -9.32 14.73
C LEU A 83 -36.83 -10.30 15.87
N GLU A 84 -36.71 -11.59 15.61
CA GLU A 84 -36.96 -12.63 16.59
C GLU A 84 -35.66 -13.03 17.31
N GLU A 85 -34.60 -13.33 16.54
CA GLU A 85 -33.31 -13.75 17.06
C GLU A 85 -32.14 -13.17 16.26
N LEU A 86 -31.04 -12.85 16.96
CA LEU A 86 -29.78 -12.42 16.37
C LEU A 86 -28.68 -13.42 16.76
N PHE A 87 -27.99 -13.98 15.77
CA PHE A 87 -27.00 -15.06 15.96
C PHE A 87 -25.55 -14.60 15.93
N VAL A 88 -25.30 -13.31 15.71
CA VAL A 88 -23.95 -12.75 15.60
C VAL A 88 -23.81 -11.50 16.44
N GLN A 89 -22.59 -11.23 16.89
CA GLN A 89 -22.23 -10.03 17.64
C GLN A 89 -21.37 -9.09 16.80
N GLN A 90 -21.28 -7.85 17.26
CA GLN A 90 -20.44 -6.86 16.62
C GLN A 90 -18.96 -7.30 16.68
N GLY A 91 -18.31 -7.35 15.51
CA GLY A 91 -16.91 -7.77 15.38
C GLY A 91 -16.73 -9.25 15.00
N ASP A 92 -17.81 -10.03 14.95
CA ASP A 92 -17.74 -11.43 14.54
C ASP A 92 -17.38 -11.58 13.06
N ARG A 93 -16.53 -12.57 12.76
CA ARG A 93 -16.23 -12.97 11.39
C ARG A 93 -17.31 -13.93 10.90
N VAL A 94 -18.05 -13.51 9.87
CA VAL A 94 -19.10 -14.31 9.25
C VAL A 94 -18.67 -14.89 7.91
N THR A 95 -19.23 -16.05 7.55
CA THR A 95 -18.98 -16.71 6.26
C THR A 95 -20.19 -16.61 5.32
N ARG A 96 -19.98 -16.86 4.03
CA ARG A 96 -21.05 -16.77 3.03
C ARG A 96 -22.12 -17.83 3.31
N GLY A 97 -23.37 -17.39 3.45
CA GLY A 97 -24.52 -18.28 3.71
C GLY A 97 -24.79 -18.54 5.18
N GLN A 98 -23.98 -17.97 6.09
CA GLN A 98 -24.22 -18.05 7.52
C GLN A 98 -25.51 -17.31 7.91
N LEU A 99 -26.30 -17.91 8.79
CA LEU A 99 -27.47 -17.28 9.38
C LEU A 99 -27.04 -16.20 10.38
N ILE A 100 -27.49 -14.98 10.15
CA ILE A 100 -27.12 -13.79 10.96
C ILE A 100 -28.26 -13.40 11.89
N ALA A 101 -29.51 -13.44 11.39
CA ALA A 101 -30.70 -13.03 12.11
C ALA A 101 -31.91 -13.85 11.63
N ARG A 102 -32.88 -14.09 12.52
CA ARG A 102 -34.20 -14.63 12.22
C ARG A 102 -35.26 -13.56 12.49
N MET A 103 -36.13 -13.37 11.50
CA MET A 103 -37.29 -12.49 11.59
C MET A 103 -38.50 -13.32 12.01
N ALA A 104 -39.41 -12.73 12.79
CA ALA A 104 -40.70 -13.34 13.10
C ALA A 104 -41.48 -13.54 11.79
N ASN A 105 -42.03 -14.75 11.59
CA ASN A 105 -42.64 -15.18 10.32
C ASN A 105 -44.08 -15.70 10.48
N ASP A 106 -44.75 -15.39 11.58
CA ASP A 106 -46.08 -15.93 11.93
C ASP A 106 -47.11 -15.73 10.80
N ASP A 107 -47.12 -14.54 10.18
CA ASP A 107 -48.00 -14.25 9.05
C ASP A 107 -47.70 -15.10 7.81
N VAL A 108 -46.41 -15.36 7.54
CA VAL A 108 -45.97 -16.17 6.40
C VAL A 108 -46.32 -17.63 6.63
N GLU A 109 -46.17 -18.12 7.87
CA GLU A 109 -46.55 -19.46 8.27
C GLU A 109 -48.07 -19.65 8.20
N ALA A 110 -48.86 -18.70 8.70
CA ALA A 110 -50.31 -18.71 8.61
C ALA A 110 -50.79 -18.72 7.15
N GLN A 111 -50.17 -17.91 6.28
CA GLN A 111 -50.47 -17.92 4.84
C GLN A 111 -50.11 -19.26 4.18
N MET A 112 -48.99 -19.87 4.58
CA MET A 112 -48.58 -21.18 4.09
C MET A 112 -49.60 -22.26 4.50
N LEU A 113 -50.00 -22.30 5.78
CA LEU A 113 -51.01 -23.22 6.29
C LEU A 113 -52.35 -23.02 5.58
N GLN A 114 -52.78 -21.77 5.38
CA GLN A 114 -54.00 -21.46 4.65
C GLN A 114 -53.94 -21.95 3.19
N ALA A 115 -52.80 -21.77 2.51
CA ALA A 115 -52.61 -22.25 1.15
C ALA A 115 -52.61 -23.78 1.06
N GLN A 116 -51.95 -24.47 2.00
CA GLN A 116 -51.98 -25.93 2.11
C GLN A 116 -53.39 -26.45 2.33
N ALA A 117 -54.15 -25.83 3.23
CA ALA A 117 -55.55 -26.20 3.49
C ALA A 117 -56.44 -26.03 2.24
N ARG A 118 -56.20 -25.01 1.40
CA ARG A 118 -56.93 -24.84 0.13
C ARG A 118 -56.64 -25.98 -0.84
N VAL A 119 -55.38 -26.42 -0.94
CA VAL A 119 -55.00 -27.55 -1.80
C VAL A 119 -55.62 -28.85 -1.29
N ALA A 120 -55.56 -29.12 0.02
CA ALA A 120 -56.17 -30.31 0.61
C ALA A 120 -57.68 -30.38 0.36
N ARG A 121 -58.40 -29.25 0.44
CA ARG A 121 -59.83 -29.20 0.10
C ARG A 121 -60.08 -29.48 -1.38
N ALA A 122 -59.26 -28.94 -2.27
CA ALA A 122 -59.39 -29.17 -3.71
C ALA A 122 -59.08 -30.62 -4.09
N GLU A 123 -58.12 -31.24 -3.41
CA GLU A 123 -57.79 -32.66 -3.56
C GLU A 123 -58.95 -33.55 -3.11
N ALA A 124 -59.52 -33.28 -1.93
CA ALA A 124 -60.69 -34.00 -1.43
C ALA A 124 -61.88 -33.88 -2.40
N ARG A 125 -62.11 -32.68 -2.95
CA ARG A 125 -63.15 -32.45 -3.96
C ARG A 125 -62.87 -33.22 -5.25
N LEU A 126 -61.62 -33.27 -5.71
CA LEU A 126 -61.24 -34.06 -6.88
C LEU A 126 -61.48 -35.55 -6.65
N ALA A 127 -61.18 -36.07 -5.46
CA ALA A 127 -61.45 -37.46 -5.10
C ALA A 127 -62.96 -37.78 -5.10
N GLU A 128 -63.77 -36.89 -4.54
CA GLU A 128 -65.24 -37.00 -4.54
C GLU A 128 -65.78 -36.99 -5.98
N VAL A 129 -65.30 -36.07 -6.82
CA VAL A 129 -65.76 -35.94 -8.21
C VAL A 129 -65.35 -37.17 -9.02
N ARG A 130 -64.14 -37.70 -8.84
CA ARG A 130 -63.65 -38.92 -9.50
C ARG A 130 -64.43 -40.18 -9.12
N ALA A 131 -65.09 -40.21 -7.96
CA ALA A 131 -65.80 -41.40 -7.48
C ALA A 131 -67.14 -41.68 -8.21
N GLY A 132 -67.68 -40.74 -8.98
CA GLY A 132 -68.96 -40.98 -9.66
C GLY A 132 -69.49 -39.90 -10.61
N ASN A 133 -68.71 -38.88 -10.96
CA ASN A 133 -69.20 -37.77 -11.80
C ASN A 133 -68.80 -37.93 -13.28
N ARG A 134 -69.35 -37.04 -14.10
CA ARG A 134 -69.11 -37.02 -15.55
C ARG A 134 -67.66 -36.61 -15.84
N PRO A 135 -67.08 -37.04 -16.97
CA PRO A 135 -65.69 -36.70 -17.32
C PRO A 135 -65.45 -35.19 -17.42
N GLU A 136 -66.46 -34.39 -17.79
CA GLU A 136 -66.35 -32.93 -17.82
C GLU A 136 -66.13 -32.33 -16.42
N ASP A 137 -66.82 -32.86 -15.41
CA ASP A 137 -66.72 -32.40 -14.01
C ASP A 137 -65.36 -32.77 -13.41
N ILE A 138 -64.86 -33.97 -13.75
CA ILE A 138 -63.53 -34.43 -13.34
C ILE A 138 -62.46 -33.50 -13.92
N ALA A 139 -62.55 -33.15 -15.21
CA ALA A 139 -61.60 -32.24 -15.84
C ALA A 139 -61.62 -30.83 -15.22
N GLN A 140 -62.79 -30.32 -14.83
CA GLN A 140 -62.91 -29.05 -14.12
C GLN A 140 -62.29 -29.10 -12.72
N ALA A 141 -62.56 -30.18 -11.97
CA ALA A 141 -61.99 -30.37 -10.63
C ALA A 141 -60.46 -30.53 -10.69
N GLU A 142 -59.95 -31.25 -11.68
CA GLU A 142 -58.52 -31.47 -11.89
C GLU A 142 -57.81 -30.17 -12.28
N ALA A 143 -58.39 -29.38 -13.18
CA ALA A 143 -57.87 -28.05 -13.52
C ALA A 143 -57.87 -27.10 -12.30
N GLY A 144 -58.88 -27.21 -11.42
CA GLY A 144 -58.95 -26.44 -10.17
C GLY A 144 -57.86 -26.84 -9.16
N PHE A 145 -57.67 -28.14 -8.96
CA PHE A 145 -56.61 -28.68 -8.11
C PHE A 145 -55.23 -28.29 -8.64
N ASP A 146 -55.00 -28.44 -9.95
CA ASP A 146 -53.71 -28.13 -10.55
C ASP A 146 -53.34 -26.65 -10.40
N LYS A 147 -54.28 -25.71 -10.60
CA LYS A 147 -54.02 -24.28 -10.37
C LYS A 147 -53.52 -24.01 -8.95
N LEU A 148 -54.11 -24.66 -7.95
CA LEU A 148 -53.73 -24.47 -6.55
C LEU A 148 -52.40 -25.16 -6.22
N ARG A 149 -52.16 -26.36 -6.78
CA ARG A 149 -50.91 -27.11 -6.66
C ARG A 149 -49.72 -26.33 -7.23
N HIS A 150 -49.86 -25.76 -8.42
CA HIS A 150 -48.82 -24.92 -9.04
C HIS A 150 -48.50 -23.66 -8.22
N GLY A 151 -49.48 -23.14 -7.47
CA GLY A 151 -49.29 -22.00 -6.57
C GLY A 151 -48.39 -22.33 -5.36
N LEU A 152 -48.44 -23.56 -4.84
CA LEU A 152 -47.59 -24.02 -3.73
C LEU A 152 -46.16 -24.36 -4.16
N LEU A 153 -45.97 -24.81 -5.42
CA LEU A 153 -44.66 -25.19 -5.97
C LEU A 153 -43.78 -24.01 -6.36
N LYS A 154 -44.21 -22.76 -6.11
CA LYS A 154 -43.35 -21.61 -6.34
C LYS A 154 -42.06 -21.80 -5.54
N PRO A 155 -40.89 -21.87 -6.21
CA PRO A 155 -39.64 -22.09 -5.52
C PRO A 155 -39.51 -21.02 -4.45
N LYS A 156 -39.25 -21.43 -3.20
CA LYS A 156 -38.86 -20.49 -2.14
C LYS A 156 -37.79 -19.60 -2.77
N PRO A 157 -37.99 -18.27 -2.84
CA PRO A 157 -36.95 -17.41 -3.38
C PRO A 157 -35.71 -17.73 -2.58
N ALA A 158 -34.64 -18.16 -3.27
CA ALA A 158 -33.36 -18.39 -2.63
C ALA A 158 -33.10 -17.14 -1.79
N LEU A 159 -32.94 -17.32 -0.47
CA LEU A 159 -32.68 -16.26 0.49
C LEU A 159 -31.26 -15.73 0.24
N THR A 160 -31.02 -15.24 -0.96
CA THR A 160 -29.80 -14.58 -1.36
C THR A 160 -30.04 -13.12 -1.05
N TRP A 161 -29.38 -12.63 -0.01
CA TRP A 161 -29.28 -11.22 0.28
C TRP A 161 -28.87 -10.49 -1.00
N GLN A 162 -29.81 -9.73 -1.57
CA GLN A 162 -29.57 -8.94 -2.76
C GLN A 162 -28.69 -7.78 -2.33
N ARG A 163 -27.44 -7.76 -2.80
CA ARG A 163 -26.51 -6.65 -2.60
C ARG A 163 -27.16 -5.37 -3.13
N SER A 164 -27.77 -4.57 -2.26
CA SER A 164 -27.97 -3.16 -2.53
C SER A 164 -26.61 -2.49 -2.30
N ALA A 165 -25.79 -2.48 -3.34
CA ALA A 165 -24.61 -1.63 -3.39
C ALA A 165 -25.11 -0.18 -3.44
N SER A 166 -25.35 0.41 -2.27
CA SER A 166 -25.44 1.86 -2.15
C SER A 166 -24.03 2.38 -2.38
N ALA A 167 -23.77 2.86 -3.60
CA ALA A 167 -22.59 3.65 -3.89
C ALA A 167 -22.57 4.83 -2.91
N VAL A 168 -21.63 4.80 -1.97
CA VAL A 168 -21.28 5.97 -1.16
C VAL A 168 -20.21 6.71 -1.96
N THR A 169 -20.59 7.87 -2.48
CA THR A 169 -19.67 8.88 -3.02
C THR A 169 -18.88 9.51 -1.89
#